data_AF-A0AAD4H8R6-F1
#
_entry.id   AF-A0AAD4H8R6-F1
#
_cell.length_a   1.000
_cell.length_b   1.000
_cell.length_c   1.000
_cell.angle_alpha   90.00
_cell.angle_beta   90.00
_cell.angle_gamma   90.00
#
_symmetry.space_group_name_H-M   'P 1'
#
loop_
_entity.id
_entity.type
_entity.pdbx_description
1 polymer ?
#
loop_
_entity_poly.entity_id
_entity_poly.type
_entity_poly.pdbx_seq_one_letter_code
_entity_poly.pdbx_strand_id
1 'polypeptide(L)'
;MDPEATKQSLEICNALKNEFQHGRLYIHAFQEEFMLQNQLDKLEALSGGAALAITRLEGDLLHYKEHFNKLAISFTEQSAKEKLISAIEEDIPINITLESNQALESKVASWRKKLEEREQVVSQLQTEIGEVAEVACREYDALHKSIIELAKMVGDIDFLENNYTELKKADDNFKGMTPEYTQQVLAKQTQELHNLHQKSDELTAEIEELKWQESRLRESNQKLTVQRNQVELHAKEAILMSALRRPELESAYKECLEATGLYQDAVGLESAQYMEETNVLVLKYRVLPGSSTLHSVDPSKATSRMHGTVGKGGRKAVFPQISMQLHSRSGRLVSATVENAGCDLKDVIQIAKARNDISFLVTEMLDRVMKAHP
;
A
#
# COMPACT_ATOMS: atom_id res chain seq x y z
N MET A 1 -56.83 3.67 -21.85
CA MET A 1 -55.42 3.83 -21.47
C MET A 1 -55.39 4.71 -20.26
N ASP A 2 -54.82 4.22 -19.16
CA ASP A 2 -54.79 4.97 -17.90
C ASP A 2 -53.86 6.19 -18.05
N PRO A 3 -54.37 7.42 -17.90
CA PRO A 3 -53.56 8.62 -18.06
C PRO A 3 -52.44 8.71 -17.00
N GLU A 4 -52.59 8.03 -15.87
CA GLU A 4 -51.56 7.91 -14.83
C GLU A 4 -50.37 7.05 -15.28
N ALA A 5 -50.62 5.93 -15.98
CA ALA A 5 -49.56 5.04 -16.45
C ALA A 5 -48.67 5.71 -17.51
N THR A 6 -49.27 6.50 -18.40
CA THR A 6 -48.52 7.32 -19.37
C THR A 6 -47.70 8.42 -18.72
N LYS A 7 -48.17 8.98 -17.59
CA LYS A 7 -47.45 10.05 -16.88
C LYS A 7 -46.22 9.50 -16.14
N GLN A 8 -46.36 8.33 -15.50
CA GLN A 8 -45.23 7.64 -14.87
C GLN A 8 -44.18 7.18 -15.89
N SER A 9 -44.60 6.65 -17.04
CA SER A 9 -43.70 6.28 -18.14
C SER A 9 -42.88 7.49 -18.64
N LEU A 10 -43.53 8.66 -18.76
CA LEU A 10 -42.88 9.90 -19.21
C LEU A 10 -41.88 10.44 -18.18
N GLU A 11 -42.20 10.33 -16.88
CA GLU A 11 -41.28 10.70 -15.78
C GLU A 11 -40.05 9.80 -15.75
N ILE A 12 -40.21 8.49 -15.96
CA ILE A 12 -39.10 7.52 -16.03
C ILE A 12 -38.22 7.81 -17.25
N CYS A 13 -38.80 8.11 -18.42
CA CYS A 13 -38.03 8.47 -19.61
C CYS A 13 -37.22 9.76 -19.41
N ASN A 14 -37.79 10.77 -18.74
CA ASN A 14 -37.08 12.01 -18.44
C ASN A 14 -35.94 11.79 -17.43
N ALA A 15 -36.14 10.93 -16.43
CA ALA A 15 -35.08 10.56 -15.48
C ALA A 15 -33.92 9.84 -16.19
N LEU A 16 -34.23 8.84 -17.03
CA LEU A 16 -33.24 8.13 -17.83
C LEU A 16 -32.49 9.05 -18.81
N LYS A 17 -33.17 10.00 -19.43
CA LYS A 17 -32.56 11.00 -20.30
C LYS A 17 -31.59 11.92 -19.56
N ASN A 18 -31.93 12.30 -18.33
CA ASN A 18 -31.04 13.10 -17.49
C ASN A 18 -29.82 12.31 -17.03
N GLU A 19 -29.99 11.03 -16.64
CA GLU A 19 -28.86 10.15 -16.34
C GLU A 19 -27.96 9.94 -17.56
N PHE A 20 -28.54 9.83 -18.76
CA PHE A 20 -27.80 9.70 -20.00
C PHE A 20 -26.97 10.96 -20.33
N GLN A 21 -27.57 12.15 -20.16
CA GLN A 21 -26.84 13.40 -20.31
C GLN A 21 -25.70 13.51 -19.29
N HIS A 22 -25.94 13.04 -18.06
CA HIS A 22 -24.92 13.03 -17.01
C HIS A 22 -23.76 12.09 -17.35
N GLY A 23 -24.05 10.87 -17.82
CA GLY A 23 -23.03 9.93 -18.31
C GLY A 23 -22.23 10.46 -19.49
N ARG A 24 -22.87 11.19 -20.41
CA ARG A 24 -22.18 11.81 -21.56
C ARG A 24 -21.24 12.94 -21.15
N LEU A 25 -21.65 13.75 -20.18
CA LEU A 25 -20.80 14.78 -19.59
C LEU A 25 -19.62 14.16 -18.82
N TYR A 26 -19.86 13.04 -18.13
CA TYR A 26 -18.81 12.30 -17.43
C TYR A 26 -17.74 11.77 -18.38
N ILE A 27 -18.13 11.21 -19.54
CA ILE A 27 -17.16 10.76 -20.56
C ILE A 27 -16.35 11.92 -21.13
N HIS A 28 -16.97 13.08 -21.35
CA HIS A 28 -16.26 14.28 -21.82
C HIS A 28 -15.28 14.83 -20.78
N ALA A 29 -15.71 14.93 -19.51
CA ALA A 29 -14.84 15.35 -18.42
C ALA A 29 -13.66 14.39 -18.22
N PHE A 30 -13.90 13.08 -18.36
CA PHE A 30 -12.88 12.06 -18.27
C PHE A 30 -11.87 12.12 -19.44
N GLN A 31 -12.33 12.46 -20.66
CA GLN A 31 -11.44 12.73 -21.80
C GLN A 31 -10.58 13.99 -21.60
N GLU A 32 -11.13 15.04 -20.98
CA GLU A 32 -10.37 16.26 -20.68
C GLU A 32 -9.30 16.03 -19.61
N GLU A 33 -9.63 15.33 -18.51
CA GLU A 33 -8.66 14.93 -17.49
C GLU A 33 -7.52 14.10 -18.07
N PHE A 34 -7.84 13.16 -18.97
CA PHE A 34 -6.84 12.35 -19.67
C PHE A 34 -5.89 13.20 -20.53
N MET A 35 -6.41 14.19 -21.25
CA MET A 35 -5.60 15.08 -22.08
C MET A 35 -4.66 15.95 -21.23
N LEU A 36 -5.14 16.44 -20.09
CA LEU A 36 -4.35 17.22 -19.12
C LEU A 36 -3.24 16.38 -18.46
N GLN A 37 -3.56 15.17 -18.02
CA GLN A 37 -2.59 14.28 -17.39
C GLN A 37 -1.47 13.89 -18.38
N ASN A 38 -1.82 13.58 -19.63
CA ASN A 38 -0.86 13.22 -20.67
C ASN A 38 0.04 14.42 -21.07
N GLN A 39 -0.46 15.66 -20.95
CA GLN A 39 0.36 16.86 -21.11
C GLN A 39 1.33 17.06 -19.93
N LEU A 40 0.90 16.76 -18.70
CA LEU A 40 1.74 16.81 -17.50
C LEU A 40 2.87 15.77 -17.56
N ASP A 41 2.53 14.54 -17.97
CA ASP A 41 3.49 13.43 -18.07
C ASP A 41 4.53 13.67 -19.18
N LYS A 42 4.14 14.33 -20.28
CA LYS A 42 5.07 14.76 -21.34
C LYS A 42 6.07 15.81 -20.86
N LEU A 43 5.69 16.68 -19.93
CA LEU A 43 6.59 17.68 -19.35
C LEU A 43 7.59 17.03 -18.38
N GLU A 44 7.17 16.01 -17.63
CA GLU A 44 8.05 15.25 -16.74
C GLU A 44 8.99 14.26 -17.47
N ALA A 45 8.63 13.82 -18.69
CA ALA A 45 9.45 12.91 -19.50
C ALA A 45 10.77 13.54 -20.02
N LEU A 46 10.87 14.87 -20.05
CA LEU A 46 12.09 15.59 -20.46
C LEU A 46 13.21 15.57 -19.39
N SER A 47 12.96 14.98 -18.21
CA SER A 47 13.84 15.08 -17.02
C SER A 47 14.61 13.79 -16.67
N GLY A 48 14.26 12.61 -17.20
CA GLY A 48 14.76 11.31 -16.69
C GLY A 48 15.57 10.47 -17.69
N GLY A 49 16.74 9.96 -17.25
CA GLY A 49 17.63 9.09 -18.03
C GLY A 49 17.12 7.66 -18.31
N ALA A 50 17.79 6.97 -19.24
CA ALA A 50 17.31 5.77 -19.97
C ALA A 50 16.81 4.57 -19.12
N ALA A 51 17.30 4.37 -17.90
CA ALA A 51 16.85 3.26 -17.03
C ALA A 51 15.48 3.51 -16.37
N LEU A 52 15.15 4.78 -16.09
CA LEU A 52 13.81 5.19 -15.65
C LEU A 52 12.81 5.20 -16.81
N ALA A 53 13.29 5.33 -18.06
CA ALA A 53 12.44 5.34 -19.23
C ALA A 53 11.77 3.97 -19.48
N ILE A 54 12.45 2.86 -19.21
CA ILE A 54 11.91 1.51 -19.44
C ILE A 54 10.83 1.15 -18.40
N THR A 55 11.10 1.38 -17.12
CA THR A 55 10.13 1.14 -16.05
C THR A 55 8.93 2.09 -16.12
N ARG A 56 9.15 3.32 -16.60
CA ARG A 56 8.07 4.28 -16.89
C ARG A 56 7.22 3.82 -18.08
N LEU A 57 7.84 3.34 -19.17
CA LEU A 57 7.11 2.85 -20.34
C LEU A 57 6.24 1.63 -20.01
N GLU A 58 6.72 0.74 -19.13
CA GLU A 58 5.93 -0.40 -18.62
C GLU A 58 4.74 0.08 -17.77
N GLY A 59 4.95 1.07 -16.89
CA GLY A 59 3.88 1.69 -16.12
C GLY A 59 2.83 2.38 -17.00
N ASP A 60 3.28 3.12 -18.01
CA ASP A 60 2.42 3.82 -18.97
C ASP A 60 1.58 2.82 -19.78
N LEU A 61 2.17 1.72 -20.28
CA LEU A 61 1.45 0.68 -21.01
C LEU A 61 0.38 0.00 -20.15
N LEU A 62 0.67 -0.24 -18.86
CA LEU A 62 -0.28 -0.84 -17.93
C LEU A 62 -1.44 0.12 -17.64
N HIS A 63 -1.14 1.40 -17.44
CA HIS A 63 -2.14 2.45 -17.27
C HIS A 63 -3.03 2.61 -18.51
N TYR A 64 -2.45 2.64 -19.72
CA TYR A 64 -3.23 2.69 -20.97
C TYR A 64 -4.13 1.46 -21.12
N LYS A 65 -3.65 0.27 -20.77
CA LYS A 65 -4.45 -0.96 -20.81
C LYS A 65 -5.66 -0.87 -19.88
N GLU A 66 -5.48 -0.43 -18.65
CA GLU A 66 -6.60 -0.24 -17.70
C GLU A 66 -7.59 0.84 -18.18
N HIS A 67 -7.07 1.94 -18.73
CA HIS A 67 -7.89 3.02 -19.28
C HIS A 67 -8.75 2.56 -20.47
N PHE A 68 -8.17 1.85 -21.44
CA PHE A 68 -8.92 1.28 -22.56
C PHE A 68 -9.96 0.27 -22.10
N ASN A 69 -9.67 -0.50 -21.05
CA ASN A 69 -10.62 -1.47 -20.50
C ASN A 69 -11.82 -0.77 -19.86
N LYS A 70 -11.59 0.30 -19.08
CA LYS A 70 -12.67 1.14 -18.49
C LYS A 70 -13.52 1.81 -19.58
N LEU A 71 -12.86 2.34 -20.62
CA LEU A 71 -13.54 2.98 -21.75
C LEU A 71 -14.39 1.97 -22.55
N ALA A 72 -13.86 0.77 -22.80
CA ALA A 72 -14.58 -0.30 -23.48
C ALA A 72 -15.84 -0.73 -22.70
N ILE A 73 -15.72 -0.91 -21.38
CA ILE A 73 -16.87 -1.24 -20.51
C ILE A 73 -17.92 -0.14 -20.59
N SER A 74 -17.55 1.12 -20.39
CA SER A 74 -18.48 2.26 -20.43
C SER A 74 -19.18 2.40 -21.80
N PHE A 75 -18.45 2.23 -22.90
CA PHE A 75 -19.03 2.30 -24.25
C PHE A 75 -20.01 1.16 -24.53
N THR A 76 -19.67 -0.08 -24.13
CA THR A 76 -20.57 -1.22 -24.31
C THR A 76 -21.85 -1.07 -23.49
N GLU A 77 -21.74 -0.58 -22.26
CA GLU A 77 -22.89 -0.29 -21.39
C GLU A 77 -23.78 0.81 -22.00
N GLN A 78 -23.17 1.89 -22.51
CA GLN A 78 -23.93 2.97 -23.12
C GLN A 78 -24.62 2.54 -24.43
N SER A 79 -23.94 1.77 -25.28
CA SER A 79 -24.56 1.23 -26.50
C SER A 79 -25.70 0.25 -26.18
N ALA A 80 -25.59 -0.52 -25.08
CA ALA A 80 -26.68 -1.35 -24.60
C ALA A 80 -27.86 -0.51 -24.10
N LYS A 81 -27.61 0.55 -23.32
CA LYS A 81 -28.64 1.49 -22.84
C LYS A 81 -29.35 2.20 -23.98
N GLU A 82 -28.63 2.71 -24.99
CA GLU A 82 -29.24 3.33 -26.19
C GLU A 82 -30.13 2.36 -26.96
N LYS A 83 -29.67 1.12 -27.16
CA LYS A 83 -30.48 0.08 -27.82
C LYS A 83 -31.74 -0.26 -27.03
N LEU A 84 -31.66 -0.26 -25.70
CA LEU A 84 -32.79 -0.54 -24.82
C LEU A 84 -33.81 0.61 -24.87
N ILE A 85 -33.33 1.86 -24.82
CA ILE A 85 -34.19 3.05 -24.97
C ILE A 85 -34.84 3.08 -26.35
N SER A 86 -34.08 2.83 -27.42
CA SER A 86 -34.62 2.78 -28.79
C SER A 86 -35.67 1.66 -28.93
N ALA A 87 -35.45 0.50 -28.30
CA ALA A 87 -36.41 -0.59 -28.31
C ALA A 87 -37.69 -0.29 -27.49
N ILE A 88 -37.58 0.48 -26.40
CA ILE A 88 -38.73 0.96 -25.62
C ILE A 88 -39.51 2.02 -26.41
N GLU A 89 -38.82 2.92 -27.12
CA GLU A 89 -39.43 4.02 -27.88
C GLU A 89 -40.10 3.54 -29.18
N GLU A 90 -39.61 2.47 -29.82
CA GLU A 90 -40.14 2.01 -31.11
C GLU A 90 -41.20 0.88 -31.02
N ASP A 91 -41.52 0.34 -29.84
CA ASP A 91 -42.45 -0.80 -29.64
C ASP A 91 -42.16 -1.99 -30.59
N ILE A 92 -40.91 -2.09 -31.06
CA ILE A 92 -40.45 -3.16 -31.94
C ILE A 92 -40.26 -4.38 -31.05
N PRO A 93 -41.03 -5.47 -31.26
CA PRO A 93 -40.77 -6.70 -30.54
C PRO A 93 -39.34 -7.13 -30.89
N ILE A 94 -38.44 -7.10 -29.91
CA ILE A 94 -37.08 -7.63 -30.06
C ILE A 94 -37.24 -9.14 -30.24
N ASN A 95 -37.48 -9.56 -31.48
CA ASN A 95 -37.69 -10.95 -31.82
C ASN A 95 -36.31 -11.58 -31.93
N ILE A 96 -35.71 -11.82 -30.77
CA ILE A 96 -34.53 -12.68 -30.64
C ILE A 96 -35.03 -14.10 -30.93
N THR A 97 -35.09 -14.44 -32.22
CA THR A 97 -35.45 -15.78 -32.62
C THR A 97 -34.34 -16.73 -32.19
N LEU A 98 -34.73 -17.91 -31.69
CA LEU A 98 -33.79 -18.95 -31.25
C LEU A 98 -32.76 -19.27 -32.35
N GLU A 99 -33.16 -19.23 -33.62
CA GLU A 99 -32.28 -19.42 -34.78
C GLU A 99 -31.23 -18.32 -34.94
N SER A 100 -31.59 -17.04 -34.70
CA SER A 100 -30.64 -15.92 -34.78
C SER A 100 -29.58 -16.02 -33.68
N ASN A 101 -30.00 -16.39 -32.47
CA ASN A 101 -29.07 -16.64 -31.36
C ASN A 101 -28.15 -17.83 -31.64
N GLN A 102 -28.68 -18.96 -32.12
CA GLN A 102 -27.86 -20.13 -32.47
C GLN A 102 -26.84 -19.81 -33.58
N ALA A 103 -27.23 -19.01 -34.58
CA ALA A 103 -26.32 -18.57 -35.64
C ALA A 103 -25.20 -17.64 -35.11
N LEU A 104 -25.52 -16.74 -34.17
CA LEU A 104 -24.54 -15.88 -33.51
C LEU A 104 -23.62 -16.67 -32.58
N GLU A 105 -24.15 -17.60 -31.79
CA GLU A 105 -23.37 -18.49 -30.93
C GLU A 105 -22.39 -19.35 -31.73
N SER A 106 -22.83 -19.89 -32.87
CA SER A 106 -21.96 -20.64 -33.80
C SER A 106 -20.83 -19.76 -34.35
N LYS A 107 -21.13 -18.52 -34.74
CA LYS A 107 -20.10 -17.56 -35.19
C LYS A 107 -19.12 -17.23 -34.06
N VAL A 108 -19.60 -16.94 -32.86
CA VAL A 108 -18.76 -16.66 -31.68
C VAL A 108 -17.86 -17.85 -31.35
N ALA A 109 -18.39 -19.08 -31.38
CA ALA A 109 -17.60 -20.29 -31.18
C ALA A 109 -16.50 -20.45 -32.26
N SER A 110 -16.84 -20.19 -33.53
CA SER A 110 -15.85 -20.24 -34.62
C SER A 110 -14.76 -19.17 -34.48
N TRP A 111 -15.10 -17.98 -34.00
CA TRP A 111 -14.14 -16.89 -33.80
C TRP A 111 -13.27 -17.14 -32.57
N ARG A 112 -13.83 -17.70 -31.49
CA ARG A 112 -13.06 -18.13 -30.31
C ARG A 112 -12.03 -19.18 -30.69
N LYS A 113 -12.43 -20.19 -31.47
CA LYS A 113 -11.49 -21.21 -31.94
C LYS A 113 -10.35 -20.62 -32.78
N LYS A 114 -10.65 -19.72 -33.71
CA LYS A 114 -9.63 -19.02 -34.51
C LYS A 114 -8.73 -18.12 -33.67
N LEU A 115 -9.26 -17.53 -32.60
CA LEU A 115 -8.48 -16.72 -31.67
C LEU A 115 -7.50 -17.60 -30.90
N GLU A 116 -7.97 -18.71 -30.35
CA GLU A 116 -7.15 -19.68 -29.61
C GLU A 116 -6.03 -20.27 -30.48
N GLU A 117 -6.34 -20.62 -31.74
CA GLU A 117 -5.33 -21.06 -32.72
C GLU A 117 -4.26 -19.98 -32.96
N ARG A 118 -4.67 -18.70 -33.06
CA ARG A 118 -3.71 -17.59 -33.25
C ARG A 118 -2.91 -17.28 -32.00
N GLU A 119 -3.52 -17.34 -30.82
CA GLU A 119 -2.81 -17.16 -29.54
C GLU A 119 -1.74 -18.24 -29.37
N GLN A 120 -2.04 -19.49 -29.74
CA GLN A 120 -1.07 -20.57 -29.71
C GLN A 120 0.09 -20.32 -30.68
N VAL A 121 -0.19 -19.88 -31.91
CA VAL A 121 0.85 -19.54 -32.90
C VAL A 121 1.73 -18.38 -32.42
N VAL A 122 1.13 -17.33 -31.83
CA VAL A 122 1.89 -16.20 -31.27
C VAL A 122 2.76 -16.66 -30.11
N SER A 123 2.24 -17.52 -29.22
CA SER A 123 3.02 -18.08 -28.13
C SER A 123 4.21 -18.92 -28.63
N GLN A 124 4.03 -19.70 -29.70
CA GLN A 124 5.12 -20.47 -30.32
C GLN A 124 6.18 -19.56 -30.95
N LEU A 125 5.76 -18.53 -31.68
CA LEU A 125 6.66 -17.53 -32.25
C LEU A 125 7.46 -16.79 -31.16
N GLN A 126 6.83 -16.46 -30.03
CA GLN A 126 7.53 -15.84 -28.91
C GLN A 126 8.59 -16.76 -28.31
N THR A 127 8.31 -18.06 -28.18
CA THR A 127 9.31 -19.03 -27.71
C THR A 127 10.46 -19.18 -28.71
N GLU A 128 10.17 -19.28 -30.00
CA GLU A 128 11.19 -19.39 -31.05
C GLU A 128 12.07 -18.14 -31.11
N ILE A 129 11.48 -16.94 -31.01
CA ILE A 129 12.24 -15.68 -30.96
C ILE A 129 13.11 -15.64 -29.71
N GLY A 130 12.60 -16.09 -28.55
CA GLY A 130 13.37 -16.18 -27.32
C GLY A 130 14.59 -17.08 -27.46
N GLU A 131 14.42 -18.27 -28.04
CA GLU A 131 15.52 -19.22 -28.27
C GLU A 131 16.56 -18.66 -29.25
N VAL A 132 16.12 -18.07 -30.36
CA VAL A 132 17.03 -17.46 -31.35
C VAL A 132 17.79 -16.27 -30.74
N ALA A 133 17.11 -15.43 -29.95
CA ALA A 133 17.74 -14.31 -29.26
C ALA A 133 18.80 -14.79 -28.26
N GLU A 134 18.52 -15.84 -27.49
CA GLU A 134 19.51 -16.42 -26.58
C GLU A 134 20.73 -16.95 -27.30
N VAL A 135 20.55 -17.68 -28.40
CA VAL A 135 21.67 -18.19 -29.21
C VAL A 135 22.49 -17.04 -29.78
N ALA A 136 21.82 -16.03 -30.36
CA ALA A 136 22.49 -14.86 -30.93
C ALA A 136 23.28 -14.07 -29.87
N CYS A 137 22.75 -13.90 -28.66
CA CYS A 137 23.45 -13.26 -27.56
C CYS A 137 24.70 -14.05 -27.15
N ARG A 138 24.60 -15.39 -27.05
CA ARG A 138 25.76 -16.24 -26.70
C ARG A 138 26.85 -16.19 -27.77
N GLU A 139 26.47 -16.20 -29.04
CA GLU A 139 27.41 -16.07 -30.16
C GLU A 139 28.07 -14.69 -30.18
N TYR A 140 27.29 -13.63 -29.95
CA TYR A 140 27.82 -12.26 -29.85
C TYR A 140 28.81 -12.12 -28.70
N ASP A 141 28.50 -12.66 -27.51
CA ASP A 141 29.38 -12.63 -26.36
C ASP A 141 30.68 -13.40 -26.62
N ALA A 142 30.60 -14.56 -27.29
CA ALA A 142 31.77 -15.34 -27.67
C ALA A 142 32.66 -14.58 -28.68
N LEU A 143 32.04 -13.99 -29.70
CA LEU A 143 32.75 -13.16 -30.67
C LEU A 143 33.38 -11.93 -30.02
N HIS A 144 32.66 -11.26 -29.11
CA HIS A 144 33.15 -10.10 -28.39
C HIS A 144 34.39 -10.43 -27.53
N LYS A 145 34.36 -11.57 -26.83
CA LYS A 145 35.54 -12.08 -26.10
C LYS A 145 36.72 -12.32 -27.03
N SER A 146 36.49 -12.96 -28.17
CA SER A 146 37.54 -13.20 -29.17
C SER A 146 38.12 -11.90 -29.73
N ILE A 147 37.28 -10.88 -29.96
CA ILE A 147 37.74 -9.55 -30.39
C ILE A 147 38.60 -8.88 -29.31
N ILE A 148 38.22 -8.96 -28.04
CA ILE A 148 39.02 -8.42 -26.93
C ILE A 148 40.37 -9.14 -26.83
N GLU A 149 40.38 -10.46 -26.96
CA GLU A 149 41.62 -11.26 -26.95
C GLU A 149 42.52 -10.91 -28.13
N LEU A 150 41.97 -10.76 -29.34
CA LEU A 150 42.71 -10.33 -30.52
C LEU A 150 43.26 -8.91 -30.35
N ALA A 151 42.47 -7.98 -29.84
CA ALA A 151 42.92 -6.61 -29.57
C ALA A 151 44.08 -6.59 -28.56
N LYS A 152 44.03 -7.46 -27.54
CA LYS A 152 45.13 -7.64 -26.59
C LYS A 152 46.38 -8.20 -27.27
N MET A 153 46.24 -9.25 -28.08
CA MET A 153 47.39 -9.82 -28.80
C MET A 153 48.04 -8.81 -29.75
N VAL A 154 47.26 -8.00 -30.44
CA VAL A 154 47.79 -6.91 -31.29
C VAL A 154 48.56 -5.89 -30.43
N GLY A 155 48.00 -5.47 -29.29
CA GLY A 155 48.71 -4.59 -28.35
C GLY A 155 50.00 -5.20 -27.82
N ASP A 156 50.02 -6.50 -27.54
CA ASP A 156 51.22 -7.23 -27.12
C ASP A 156 52.27 -7.31 -28.24
N ILE A 157 51.85 -7.49 -29.50
CA ILE A 157 52.74 -7.44 -30.67
C ILE A 157 53.35 -6.05 -30.82
N ASP A 158 52.54 -4.99 -30.79
CA ASP A 158 53.02 -3.61 -30.88
C ASP A 158 54.02 -3.30 -29.75
N PHE A 159 53.75 -3.78 -28.53
CA PHE A 159 54.66 -3.64 -27.40
C PHE A 159 55.97 -4.39 -27.62
N LEU A 160 55.92 -5.64 -28.10
CA LEU A 160 57.12 -6.44 -28.40
C LEU A 160 57.93 -5.86 -29.56
N GLU A 161 57.29 -5.35 -30.60
CA GLU A 161 57.96 -4.67 -31.70
C GLU A 161 58.66 -3.40 -31.24
N ASN A 162 58.00 -2.58 -30.43
CA ASN A 162 58.62 -1.40 -29.82
C ASN A 162 59.84 -1.79 -28.98
N ASN A 163 59.70 -2.76 -28.08
CA ASN A 163 60.82 -3.26 -27.27
C ASN A 163 61.96 -3.83 -28.13
N TYR A 164 61.64 -4.55 -29.20
CA TYR A 164 62.65 -5.07 -30.12
C TYR A 164 63.40 -3.94 -30.82
N THR A 165 62.70 -2.89 -31.27
CA THR A 165 63.36 -1.72 -31.89
C THR A 165 64.22 -0.96 -30.89
N GLU A 166 63.79 -0.84 -29.63
CA GLU A 166 64.57 -0.22 -28.56
C GLU A 166 65.81 -1.05 -28.22
N LEU A 167 65.67 -2.36 -28.05
CA LEU A 167 66.77 -3.29 -27.82
C LEU A 167 67.75 -3.30 -28.99
N LYS A 168 67.26 -3.25 -30.23
CA LYS A 168 68.11 -3.17 -31.42
C LYS A 168 68.90 -1.85 -31.47
N LYS A 169 68.26 -0.73 -31.14
CA LYS A 169 68.95 0.58 -30.99
C LYS A 169 69.98 0.52 -29.86
N ALA A 170 69.66 -0.15 -28.75
CA ALA A 170 70.59 -0.33 -27.64
C ALA A 170 71.80 -1.20 -28.06
N ASP A 171 71.58 -2.34 -28.74
CA ASP A 171 72.64 -3.23 -29.21
C ASP A 171 73.57 -2.55 -30.24
N ASP A 172 73.00 -1.77 -31.17
CA ASP A 172 73.78 -0.96 -32.11
C ASP A 172 74.60 0.13 -31.40
N ASN A 173 74.09 0.69 -30.30
CA ASN A 173 74.83 1.62 -29.43
C ASN A 173 75.91 0.94 -28.58
N PHE A 174 75.76 -0.35 -28.26
CA PHE A 174 76.69 -1.10 -27.39
C PHE A 174 77.98 -1.53 -28.10
N LYS A 175 78.01 -1.63 -29.44
CA LYS A 175 79.18 -2.06 -30.24
C LYS A 175 80.41 -1.14 -30.18
N GLY A 176 80.36 -0.01 -29.47
CA GLY A 176 81.46 0.95 -29.38
C GLY A 176 81.82 1.44 -27.97
N MET A 177 81.31 0.83 -26.90
CA MET A 177 81.44 1.38 -25.54
C MET A 177 82.65 0.88 -24.76
N THR A 178 83.36 1.81 -24.13
CA THR A 178 84.47 1.57 -23.21
C THR A 178 83.97 1.07 -21.84
N PRO A 179 84.79 0.33 -21.06
CA PRO A 179 84.39 -0.25 -19.78
C PRO A 179 83.85 0.75 -18.75
N GLU A 180 84.38 1.97 -18.72
CA GLU A 180 83.94 3.03 -17.78
C GLU A 180 82.51 3.51 -18.06
N TYR A 181 82.10 3.54 -19.34
CA TYR A 181 80.73 3.90 -19.71
C TYR A 181 79.73 2.84 -19.22
N THR A 182 80.10 1.55 -19.30
CA THR A 182 79.22 0.46 -18.84
C THR A 182 78.99 0.50 -17.32
N GLN A 183 79.99 0.87 -16.52
CA GLN A 183 79.83 1.08 -15.07
C GLN A 183 78.89 2.26 -14.77
N GLN A 184 78.98 3.36 -15.52
CA GLN A 184 78.10 4.51 -15.33
C GLN A 184 76.64 4.18 -15.66
N VAL A 185 76.40 3.42 -16.75
CA VAL A 185 75.06 2.95 -17.12
C VAL A 185 74.50 2.00 -16.08
N LEU A 186 75.30 1.05 -15.59
CA LEU A 186 74.87 0.12 -14.53
C LEU A 186 74.51 0.86 -13.24
N ALA A 187 75.29 1.86 -12.84
CA ALA A 187 74.99 2.69 -11.68
C ALA A 187 73.66 3.44 -11.86
N LYS A 188 73.43 4.00 -13.05
CA LYS A 188 72.17 4.69 -13.39
C LYS A 188 70.97 3.74 -13.38
N GLN A 189 71.11 2.56 -13.99
CA GLN A 189 70.06 1.54 -14.00
C GLN A 189 69.76 1.02 -12.59
N THR A 190 70.78 0.84 -11.75
CA THR A 190 70.60 0.43 -10.35
C THR A 190 69.82 1.50 -9.56
N GLN A 191 70.10 2.78 -9.81
CA GLN A 191 69.36 3.88 -9.20
C GLN A 191 67.91 3.95 -9.73
N GLU A 192 67.69 3.75 -11.03
CA GLU A 192 66.35 3.71 -11.61
C GLU A 192 65.52 2.53 -11.06
N LEU A 193 66.12 1.34 -10.93
CA LEU A 193 65.49 0.18 -10.28
C LEU A 193 65.16 0.49 -8.82
N HIS A 194 66.06 1.15 -8.09
CA HIS A 194 65.78 1.55 -6.71
C HIS A 194 64.59 2.51 -6.62
N ASN A 195 64.50 3.50 -7.50
CA ASN A 195 63.37 4.44 -7.56
C ASN A 195 62.06 3.73 -7.95
N LEU A 196 62.10 2.77 -8.88
CA LEU A 196 60.93 1.97 -9.24
C LEU A 196 60.47 1.08 -8.09
N HIS A 197 61.41 0.50 -7.33
CA HIS A 197 61.08 -0.26 -6.12
C HIS A 197 60.42 0.62 -5.06
N GLN A 198 60.98 1.80 -4.77
CA GLN A 198 60.35 2.75 -3.85
C GLN A 198 58.93 3.12 -4.30
N LYS A 199 58.73 3.39 -5.58
CA LYS A 199 57.39 3.72 -6.11
C LYS A 199 56.43 2.54 -6.07
N SER A 200 56.93 1.31 -6.28
CA SER A 200 56.14 0.10 -6.12
C SER A 200 55.70 -0.10 -4.67
N ASP A 201 56.59 0.17 -3.71
CA ASP A 201 56.28 0.09 -2.29
C ASP A 201 55.26 1.16 -1.88
N GLU A 202 55.40 2.39 -2.39
CA GLU A 202 54.42 3.48 -2.21
C GLU A 202 53.03 3.11 -2.75
N LEU A 203 52.95 2.61 -3.97
CA LEU A 203 51.68 2.17 -4.58
C LEU A 203 51.07 0.98 -3.83
N THR A 204 51.90 0.07 -3.31
CA THR A 204 51.42 -1.07 -2.52
C THR A 204 50.82 -0.59 -1.21
N ALA A 205 51.45 0.37 -0.53
CA ALA A 205 50.89 1.00 0.66
C ALA A 205 49.58 1.75 0.37
N GLU A 206 49.48 2.45 -0.76
CA GLU A 206 48.24 3.12 -1.18
C GLU A 206 47.12 2.11 -1.46
N ILE A 207 47.42 0.99 -2.11
CA ILE A 207 46.47 -0.11 -2.34
C ILE A 207 45.99 -0.70 -1.02
N GLU A 208 46.87 -0.88 -0.04
CA GLU A 208 46.51 -1.39 1.29
C GLU A 208 45.58 -0.42 2.02
N GLU A 209 45.86 0.88 1.97
CA GLU A 209 44.98 1.93 2.54
C GLU A 209 43.61 1.95 1.86
N LEU A 210 43.57 1.90 0.52
CA LEU A 210 42.30 1.85 -0.23
C LEU A 210 41.49 0.58 0.09
N LYS A 211 42.14 -0.57 0.24
CA LYS A 211 41.48 -1.81 0.67
C LYS A 211 40.89 -1.69 2.08
N TRP A 212 41.62 -1.05 3.00
CA TRP A 212 41.13 -0.79 4.34
C TRP A 212 39.90 0.14 4.32
N GLN A 213 39.94 1.19 3.51
CA GLN A 213 38.80 2.10 3.30
C GLN A 213 37.59 1.40 2.67
N GLU A 214 37.80 0.56 1.65
CA GLU A 214 36.75 -0.24 1.03
C GLU A 214 36.08 -1.16 2.06
N SER A 215 36.87 -1.86 2.87
CA SER A 215 36.35 -2.74 3.92
C SER A 215 35.49 -1.96 4.92
N ARG A 216 35.96 -0.79 5.36
CA ARG A 216 35.23 0.07 6.29
C ARG A 216 33.92 0.59 5.69
N LEU A 217 33.94 1.01 4.42
CA LEU A 217 32.73 1.45 3.72
C LEU A 217 31.75 0.30 3.48
N ARG A 218 32.24 -0.92 3.21
CA ARG A 218 31.42 -2.13 3.07
C ARG A 218 30.70 -2.44 4.38
N GLU A 219 31.40 -2.41 5.52
CA GLU A 219 30.79 -2.61 6.84
C GLU A 219 29.73 -1.53 7.14
N SER A 220 30.02 -0.26 6.82
CA SER A 220 29.05 0.83 6.99
C SER A 220 27.80 0.63 6.13
N ASN A 221 27.97 0.24 4.87
CA ASN A 221 26.85 -0.05 3.96
C ASN A 221 26.03 -1.25 4.44
N GLN A 222 26.67 -2.30 4.96
CA GLN A 222 25.97 -3.44 5.56
C GLN A 222 25.11 -3.01 6.75
N LYS A 223 25.65 -2.19 7.65
CA LYS A 223 24.89 -1.63 8.78
C LYS A 223 23.69 -0.80 8.31
N LEU A 224 23.89 0.08 7.32
CA LEU A 224 22.81 0.88 6.74
C LEU A 224 21.75 0.02 6.04
N THR A 225 22.16 -1.06 5.36
CA THR A 225 21.23 -1.99 4.72
C THR A 225 20.36 -2.71 5.76
N VAL A 226 20.95 -3.15 6.87
CA VAL A 226 20.21 -3.75 7.99
C VAL A 226 19.23 -2.75 8.59
N GLN A 227 19.66 -1.51 8.83
CA GLN A 227 18.78 -0.45 9.35
C GLN A 227 17.63 -0.14 8.40
N ARG A 228 17.90 -0.02 7.09
CA ARG A 228 16.87 0.20 6.07
C ARG A 228 15.83 -0.93 6.10
N ASN A 229 16.27 -2.18 6.12
CA ASN A 229 15.38 -3.33 6.15
C ASN A 229 14.52 -3.37 7.43
N GLN A 230 15.07 -2.98 8.58
CA GLN A 230 14.30 -2.87 9.83
C GLN A 230 13.23 -1.77 9.74
N VAL A 231 13.58 -0.60 9.21
CA VAL A 231 12.64 0.51 9.03
C VAL A 231 11.55 0.14 8.02
N GLU A 232 11.89 -0.52 6.92
CA GLU A 232 10.91 -1.02 5.95
C GLU A 232 9.96 -2.05 6.55
N LEU A 233 10.46 -2.94 7.41
CA LEU A 233 9.63 -3.93 8.10
C LEU A 233 8.67 -3.24 9.06
N HIS A 234 9.14 -2.30 9.87
CA HIS A 234 8.28 -1.50 10.74
C HIS A 234 7.26 -0.66 9.98
N ALA A 235 7.63 -0.10 8.83
CA ALA A 235 6.69 0.62 7.98
C ALA A 235 5.60 -0.31 7.42
N LYS A 236 5.97 -1.51 6.97
CA LYS A 236 5.01 -2.53 6.50
C LYS A 236 4.08 -2.99 7.63
N GLU A 237 4.62 -3.22 8.82
CA GLU A 237 3.83 -3.54 10.01
C GLU A 237 2.87 -2.40 10.35
N ALA A 238 3.32 -1.14 10.34
CA ALA A 238 2.46 0.01 10.59
C ALA A 238 1.35 0.15 9.54
N ILE A 239 1.64 -0.08 8.26
CA ILE A 239 0.65 -0.10 7.18
C ILE A 239 -0.37 -1.22 7.42
N LEU A 240 0.09 -2.44 7.72
CA LEU A 240 -0.79 -3.58 8.00
C LEU A 240 -1.68 -3.30 9.21
N MET A 241 -1.11 -2.79 10.30
CA MET A 241 -1.86 -2.38 11.48
C MET A 241 -2.88 -1.29 11.14
N SER A 242 -2.53 -0.32 10.30
CA SER A 242 -3.47 0.71 9.83
C SER A 242 -4.56 0.17 8.90
N ALA A 243 -4.27 -0.87 8.12
CA ALA A 243 -5.24 -1.53 7.24
C ALA A 243 -6.20 -2.44 8.03
N LEU A 244 -5.75 -3.01 9.15
CA LEU A 244 -6.58 -3.76 10.10
C LEU A 244 -7.39 -2.84 11.03
N ARG A 245 -7.01 -1.56 11.17
CA ARG A 245 -7.84 -0.58 11.88
C ARG A 245 -9.12 -0.39 11.10
N ARG A 246 -10.24 -0.71 11.75
CA ARG A 246 -11.58 -0.34 11.25
C ARG A 246 -11.84 1.09 11.69
N PRO A 247 -11.82 2.09 10.79
CA PRO A 247 -12.02 3.49 11.16
C PRO A 247 -13.40 3.71 11.83
N GLU A 248 -14.39 2.90 11.45
CA GLU A 248 -15.72 2.87 12.04
C GLU A 248 -15.71 2.44 13.52
N LEU A 249 -14.85 1.48 13.88
CA LEU A 249 -14.75 0.98 15.26
C LEU A 249 -13.97 1.96 16.14
N GLU A 250 -12.94 2.62 15.60
CA GLU A 250 -12.18 3.64 16.32
C GLU A 250 -12.98 4.93 16.54
N SER A 251 -13.82 5.33 15.57
CA SER A 251 -14.77 6.44 15.76
C SER A 251 -15.80 6.10 16.81
N ALA A 252 -16.42 4.91 16.71
CA ALA A 252 -17.39 4.45 17.71
C ALA A 252 -16.77 4.29 19.11
N TYR A 253 -15.50 3.89 19.21
CA TYR A 253 -14.78 3.80 20.48
C TYR A 253 -14.42 5.17 21.05
N LYS A 254 -14.02 6.15 20.21
CA LYS A 254 -13.81 7.54 20.63
C LYS A 254 -15.09 8.21 21.08
N GLU A 255 -16.18 8.04 20.34
CA GLU A 255 -17.49 8.55 20.71
C GLU A 255 -17.99 7.89 22.02
N CYS A 256 -17.74 6.59 22.20
CA CYS A 256 -17.99 5.93 23.49
C CYS A 256 -17.13 6.51 24.61
N LEU A 257 -15.85 6.79 24.37
CA LEU A 257 -14.94 7.38 25.36
C LEU A 257 -15.36 8.80 25.75
N GLU A 258 -15.72 9.63 24.77
CA GLU A 258 -16.22 11.00 24.98
C GLU A 258 -17.55 10.99 25.72
N ALA A 259 -18.48 10.10 25.35
CA ALA A 259 -19.71 9.89 26.10
C ALA A 259 -19.42 9.42 27.53
N THR A 260 -18.52 8.47 27.73
CA THR A 260 -18.13 8.03 29.09
C THR A 260 -17.45 9.13 29.89
N GLY A 261 -16.70 10.04 29.27
CA GLY A 261 -16.12 11.21 29.93
C GLY A 261 -17.18 12.18 30.44
N LEU A 262 -18.22 12.44 29.63
CA LEU A 262 -19.38 13.24 30.03
C LEU A 262 -20.18 12.57 31.15
N TYR A 263 -20.31 11.24 31.12
CA TYR A 263 -20.91 10.47 32.21
C TYR A 263 -20.00 10.37 33.44
N GLN A 264 -18.67 10.49 33.30
CA GLN A 264 -17.71 10.48 34.40
C GLN A 264 -17.91 11.68 35.31
N ASP A 265 -18.16 12.85 34.72
CA ASP A 265 -18.42 14.11 35.42
C ASP A 265 -19.82 14.17 36.07
N ALA A 266 -20.80 13.43 35.53
CA ALA A 266 -22.18 13.43 36.03
C ALA A 266 -22.51 12.24 36.97
N VAL A 267 -21.87 11.09 36.80
CA VAL A 267 -22.24 9.79 37.41
C VAL A 267 -21.10 9.20 38.26
N GLY A 268 -19.89 9.78 38.22
CA GLY A 268 -18.79 9.36 39.10
C GLY A 268 -18.14 8.03 38.72
N LEU A 269 -18.08 7.67 37.43
CA LEU A 269 -17.35 6.48 36.98
C LEU A 269 -15.85 6.61 37.33
N GLU A 270 -15.34 5.73 38.20
CA GLU A 270 -13.98 5.79 38.74
C GLU A 270 -12.95 5.14 37.79
N SER A 271 -13.32 4.03 37.17
CA SER A 271 -12.48 3.37 36.17
C SER A 271 -13.29 2.48 35.22
N ALA A 272 -12.81 2.38 33.98
CA ALA A 272 -13.25 1.42 32.99
C ALA A 272 -12.02 0.63 32.50
N GLN A 273 -12.05 -0.70 32.62
CA GLN A 273 -10.97 -1.58 32.17
C GLN A 273 -11.53 -2.65 31.27
N TYR A 274 -10.96 -2.78 30.07
CA TYR A 274 -11.28 -3.87 29.14
C TYR A 274 -10.13 -4.87 29.11
N MET A 275 -10.43 -6.12 29.46
CA MET A 275 -9.48 -7.22 29.47
C MET A 275 -9.61 -8.01 28.16
N GLU A 276 -8.74 -7.73 27.19
CA GLU A 276 -8.75 -8.36 25.86
C GLU A 276 -8.72 -9.89 25.93
N GLU A 277 -7.93 -10.45 26.86
CA GLU A 277 -7.75 -11.90 27.01
C GLU A 277 -9.04 -12.63 27.41
N THR A 278 -9.95 -11.96 28.13
CA THR A 278 -11.18 -12.58 28.68
C THR A 278 -12.45 -12.01 28.07
N ASN A 279 -12.35 -10.98 27.23
CA ASN A 279 -13.48 -10.20 26.71
C ASN A 279 -14.41 -9.68 27.83
N VAL A 280 -13.81 -9.26 28.95
CA VAL A 280 -14.55 -8.72 30.10
C VAL A 280 -14.33 -7.21 30.18
N LEU A 281 -15.44 -6.48 30.23
CA LEU A 281 -15.46 -5.05 30.54
C LEU A 281 -15.82 -4.86 32.01
N VAL A 282 -14.92 -4.27 32.79
CA VAL A 282 -15.12 -3.94 34.20
C VAL A 282 -15.33 -2.44 34.34
N LEU A 283 -16.48 -2.05 34.88
CA LEU A 283 -16.84 -0.66 35.14
C LEU A 283 -17.01 -0.47 36.65
N LYS A 284 -16.23 0.45 37.23
CA LYS A 284 -16.29 0.80 38.65
C LYS A 284 -16.88 2.20 38.80
N TYR A 285 -17.97 2.32 39.53
CA TYR A 285 -18.62 3.61 39.76
C TYR A 285 -18.41 4.07 41.20
N ARG A 286 -18.40 5.38 41.42
CA ARG A 286 -18.41 6.03 42.73
C ARG A 286 -19.74 6.75 42.89
N VAL A 287 -20.62 6.19 43.71
CA VAL A 287 -21.92 6.78 44.01
C VAL A 287 -21.83 7.56 45.32
N LEU A 288 -22.14 8.87 45.27
CA LEU A 288 -22.25 9.71 46.46
C LEU A 288 -23.70 9.65 46.98
N PRO A 289 -23.93 9.17 48.22
CA PRO A 289 -25.28 9.08 48.79
C PRO A 289 -25.89 10.48 48.99
N GLY A 290 -27.12 10.66 48.51
CA GLY A 290 -27.86 11.93 48.55
C GLY A 290 -27.98 12.70 47.24
N SER A 291 -27.45 12.19 46.12
CA SER A 291 -27.73 12.73 44.79
C SER A 291 -29.18 12.40 44.41
N SER A 292 -30.03 13.43 44.28
CA SER A 292 -31.43 13.25 43.92
C SER A 292 -31.51 12.82 42.45
N THR A 293 -32.24 11.73 42.22
CA THR A 293 -32.70 11.17 40.94
C THR A 293 -32.43 12.02 39.69
N LEU A 294 -31.58 11.49 38.80
CA LEU A 294 -31.43 11.90 37.40
C LEU A 294 -32.76 11.70 36.64
N HIS A 295 -33.68 12.64 36.74
CA HIS A 295 -34.74 12.77 35.74
C HIS A 295 -34.19 13.56 34.56
N SER A 296 -34.08 12.88 33.41
CA SER A 296 -34.07 13.44 32.06
C SER A 296 -33.29 14.75 31.92
N VAL A 297 -31.95 14.66 31.87
CA VAL A 297 -31.12 15.81 31.50
C VAL A 297 -31.28 16.04 29.99
N ASP A 298 -32.09 17.03 29.66
CA ASP A 298 -32.13 17.65 28.33
C ASP A 298 -30.75 18.30 28.07
N PRO A 299 -29.99 17.89 27.04
CA PRO A 299 -28.59 18.29 26.86
C PRO A 299 -28.39 19.79 26.55
N SER A 300 -29.46 20.56 26.36
CA SER A 300 -29.42 21.98 26.03
C SER A 300 -29.44 22.95 27.22
N LYS A 301 -29.41 22.47 28.48
CA LYS A 301 -29.46 23.37 29.68
C LYS A 301 -28.41 23.12 30.76
N ALA A 302 -27.39 22.30 30.51
CA ALA A 302 -26.36 21.98 31.50
C ALA A 302 -25.23 23.03 31.59
N THR A 303 -25.55 24.28 31.94
CA THR A 303 -24.56 25.27 32.40
C THR A 303 -25.13 26.06 33.57
N SER A 304 -25.20 25.44 34.73
CA SER A 304 -25.31 26.18 35.99
C SER A 304 -24.56 25.43 37.08
N ARG A 305 -23.43 26.02 37.46
CA ARG A 305 -22.45 25.51 38.42
C ARG A 305 -23.00 25.78 39.84
N MET A 306 -23.66 24.78 40.43
CA MET A 306 -24.10 24.86 41.83
C MET A 306 -22.93 24.56 42.79
N HIS A 307 -22.43 25.58 43.47
CA HIS A 307 -21.59 25.44 44.65
C HIS A 307 -22.48 25.20 45.88
N GLY A 308 -22.61 23.94 46.29
CA GLY A 308 -23.23 23.55 47.55
C GLY A 308 -22.18 23.21 48.60
N THR A 309 -22.19 23.94 49.71
CA THR A 309 -21.33 23.76 50.89
C THR A 309 -21.56 22.39 51.57
N VAL A 310 -20.46 21.68 51.83
CA VAL A 310 -20.42 20.35 52.47
C VAL A 310 -20.71 20.45 53.96
N GLY A 311 -21.87 19.94 54.38
CA GLY A 311 -22.17 19.63 55.79
C GLY A 311 -21.40 18.38 56.24
N LYS A 312 -20.70 18.48 57.38
CA LYS A 312 -19.94 17.39 58.02
C LYS A 312 -20.88 16.31 58.58
N GLY A 313 -21.31 15.39 57.72
CA GLY A 313 -21.84 14.09 58.10
C GLY A 313 -21.25 13.07 57.13
N GLY A 314 -20.26 12.31 57.58
CA GLY A 314 -19.49 11.38 56.74
C GLY A 314 -20.33 10.21 56.24
N ARG A 315 -21.13 10.44 55.18
CA ARG A 315 -21.75 9.35 54.42
C ARG A 315 -20.67 8.67 53.59
N LYS A 316 -20.45 7.37 53.81
CA LYS A 316 -19.44 6.58 53.09
C LYS A 316 -19.90 6.43 51.63
N ALA A 317 -19.02 6.75 50.68
CA ALA A 317 -19.29 6.51 49.26
C ALA A 317 -19.39 5.00 49.00
N VAL A 318 -20.33 4.62 48.12
CA VAL A 318 -20.51 3.22 47.70
C VAL A 318 -19.90 3.05 46.32
N PHE A 319 -19.19 1.94 46.12
CA PHE A 319 -18.45 1.65 44.90
C PHE A 319 -18.99 0.38 44.21
N PRO A 320 -20.14 0.45 43.52
CA PRO A 320 -20.63 -0.70 42.79
C PRO A 320 -19.70 -0.98 41.60
N GLN A 321 -19.38 -2.26 41.40
CA GLN A 321 -18.54 -2.74 40.30
C GLN A 321 -19.36 -3.68 39.43
N ILE A 322 -19.39 -3.41 38.13
CA ILE A 322 -20.04 -4.28 37.14
C ILE A 322 -18.96 -4.94 36.30
N SER A 323 -18.98 -6.27 36.23
CA SER A 323 -18.15 -7.05 35.31
C SER A 323 -19.05 -7.66 34.25
N MET A 324 -18.84 -7.32 32.98
CA MET A 324 -19.65 -7.80 31.86
C MET A 324 -18.80 -8.62 30.90
N GLN A 325 -19.24 -9.83 30.60
CA GLN A 325 -18.61 -10.68 29.59
C GLN A 325 -19.33 -10.49 28.26
N LEU A 326 -18.57 -10.08 27.23
CA LEU A 326 -19.10 -9.83 25.89
C LEU A 326 -18.65 -10.91 24.91
N HIS A 327 -19.51 -11.24 23.96
CA HIS A 327 -19.19 -12.21 22.92
C HIS A 327 -18.22 -11.60 21.90
N SER A 328 -17.04 -12.22 21.73
CA SER A 328 -15.92 -11.69 20.93
C SER A 328 -16.26 -11.29 19.49
N ARG A 329 -17.23 -11.94 18.85
CA ARG A 329 -17.63 -11.63 17.46
C ARG A 329 -18.85 -10.73 17.32
N SER A 330 -19.73 -10.69 18.31
CA SER A 330 -21.06 -10.07 18.16
C SER A 330 -21.31 -8.93 19.14
N GLY A 331 -20.38 -8.70 20.09
CA GLY A 331 -20.52 -7.70 21.15
C GLY A 331 -21.69 -7.98 22.10
N ARG A 332 -22.34 -9.15 21.99
CA ARG A 332 -23.53 -9.45 22.78
C ARG A 332 -23.18 -9.73 24.24
N LEU A 333 -24.03 -9.28 25.16
CA LEU A 333 -23.87 -9.53 26.59
C LEU A 333 -24.09 -11.02 26.89
N VAL A 334 -23.02 -11.72 27.28
CA VAL A 334 -23.05 -13.16 27.62
C VAL A 334 -23.43 -13.35 29.08
N SER A 335 -22.77 -12.60 29.96
CA SER A 335 -23.03 -12.61 31.39
C SER A 335 -22.65 -11.27 32.00
N ALA A 336 -23.25 -10.93 33.14
CA ALA A 336 -22.86 -9.78 33.95
C ALA A 336 -22.92 -10.15 35.43
N THR A 337 -21.96 -9.68 36.20
CA THR A 337 -21.96 -9.75 37.66
C THR A 337 -21.83 -8.34 38.23
N VAL A 338 -22.57 -8.08 39.30
CA VAL A 338 -22.51 -6.80 40.00
C VAL A 338 -22.09 -7.06 41.44
N GLU A 339 -21.02 -6.41 41.86
CA GLU A 339 -20.49 -6.45 43.21
C GLU A 339 -20.76 -5.12 43.92
N ASN A 340 -20.92 -5.17 45.25
CA ASN A 340 -21.09 -4.00 46.11
C ASN A 340 -22.30 -3.09 45.81
N ALA A 341 -23.34 -3.60 45.15
CA ALA A 341 -24.56 -2.84 44.86
C ALA A 341 -25.46 -2.61 46.09
N GLY A 342 -25.47 -3.55 47.05
CA GLY A 342 -26.37 -3.49 48.22
C GLY A 342 -27.85 -3.79 47.90
N CYS A 343 -28.17 -4.21 46.68
CA CYS A 343 -29.51 -4.64 46.25
C CYS A 343 -29.42 -5.84 45.30
N ASP A 344 -30.51 -6.61 45.15
CA ASP A 344 -30.58 -7.70 44.17
C ASP A 344 -30.89 -7.15 42.77
N LEU A 345 -30.09 -7.58 41.79
CA LEU A 345 -30.08 -7.08 40.42
C LEU A 345 -30.20 -8.20 39.39
N LYS A 346 -30.50 -9.43 39.82
CA LYS A 346 -30.59 -10.60 38.94
C LYS A 346 -31.65 -10.43 37.85
N ASP A 347 -32.78 -9.80 38.17
CA ASP A 347 -33.86 -9.50 37.23
C ASP A 347 -33.40 -8.50 36.15
N VAL A 348 -32.71 -7.43 36.55
CA VAL A 348 -32.16 -6.42 35.62
C VAL A 348 -31.15 -7.04 34.67
N ILE A 349 -30.25 -7.88 35.19
CA ILE A 349 -29.25 -8.60 34.38
C ILE A 349 -29.93 -9.53 33.36
N GLN A 350 -30.99 -10.25 33.77
CA GLN A 350 -31.72 -11.13 32.85
C GLN A 350 -32.45 -10.34 31.75
N ILE A 351 -33.09 -9.22 32.10
CA ILE A 351 -33.79 -8.36 31.13
C ILE A 351 -32.79 -7.75 30.14
N ALA A 352 -31.67 -7.23 30.64
CA ALA A 352 -30.61 -6.67 29.80
C ALA A 352 -30.00 -7.71 28.86
N LYS A 353 -29.77 -8.93 29.35
CA LYS A 353 -29.28 -10.04 28.53
C LYS A 353 -30.27 -10.44 27.44
N ALA A 354 -31.57 -10.50 27.75
CA ALA A 354 -32.61 -10.82 26.77
C ALA A 354 -32.73 -9.76 25.67
N ARG A 355 -32.57 -8.48 26.03
CA ARG A 355 -32.63 -7.35 25.09
C ARG A 355 -31.31 -7.04 24.40
N ASN A 356 -30.21 -7.61 24.88
CA ASN A 356 -28.86 -7.24 24.50
C ASN A 356 -28.59 -5.73 24.64
N ASP A 357 -29.10 -5.14 25.73
CA ASP A 357 -29.07 -3.70 25.98
C ASP A 357 -28.21 -3.41 27.23
N ILE A 358 -26.94 -3.10 26.98
CA ILE A 358 -25.94 -2.82 28.02
C ILE A 358 -26.25 -1.47 28.70
N SER A 359 -26.77 -0.50 27.94
CA SER A 359 -27.13 0.81 28.47
C SER A 359 -28.25 0.67 29.51
N PHE A 360 -29.28 -0.11 29.20
CA PHE A 360 -30.35 -0.42 30.16
C PHE A 360 -29.82 -1.06 31.45
N LEU A 361 -28.88 -2.00 31.35
CA LEU A 361 -28.26 -2.63 32.52
C LEU A 361 -27.60 -1.59 33.43
N VAL A 362 -26.78 -0.72 32.85
CA VAL A 362 -26.03 0.28 33.62
C VAL A 362 -26.97 1.31 34.24
N THR A 363 -27.94 1.83 33.49
CA THR A 363 -28.86 2.87 34.00
C THR A 363 -29.75 2.36 35.11
N GLU A 364 -30.35 1.18 34.93
CA GLU A 364 -31.28 0.60 35.91
C GLU A 364 -30.52 0.12 37.17
N MET A 365 -29.30 -0.39 36.99
CA MET A 365 -28.44 -0.75 38.12
C MET A 365 -28.10 0.49 38.96
N LEU A 366 -27.64 1.57 38.33
CA LEU A 366 -27.28 2.78 39.05
C LEU A 366 -28.49 3.40 39.77
N ASP A 367 -29.66 3.43 39.12
CA ASP A 367 -30.90 3.92 39.74
C ASP A 367 -31.27 3.10 41.00
N ARG A 368 -31.20 1.78 40.93
CA ARG A 368 -31.48 0.90 42.09
C ARG A 368 -30.43 1.02 43.18
N VAL A 369 -29.16 1.18 42.84
CA VAL A 369 -28.09 1.40 43.82
C VAL A 369 -28.27 2.75 44.51
N MET A 370 -28.61 3.82 43.76
CA MET A 370 -28.90 5.13 44.35
C MET A 370 -30.12 5.09 45.28
N LYS A 371 -31.17 4.34 44.93
CA LYS A 371 -32.36 4.14 45.78
C LYS A 371 -32.07 3.30 47.04
N ALA A 372 -31.17 2.33 46.95
CA ALA A 372 -30.77 1.49 48.08
C ALA A 372 -29.87 2.22 49.08
N HIS A 373 -29.16 3.27 48.65
CA HIS A 373 -28.24 4.07 49.48
C HIS A 373 -28.57 5.58 49.44
N PRO A 374 -29.68 6.02 50.07
CA PRO A 374 -30.14 7.42 50.05
C PRO A 374 -29.29 8.45 50.81
#